data_AF-A0A2G9V7W1-F1
#
_entry.id   AF-A0A2G9V7W1-F1
#
_cell.length_a   1.000
_cell.length_b   1.000
_cell.length_c   1.000
_cell.angle_alpha   90.00
_cell.angle_beta   90.00
_cell.angle_gamma   90.00
#
_symmetry.space_group_name_H-M   'P 1'
#
loop_
_entity.id
_entity.type
_entity.pdbx_description
1 polymer ?
#
loop_
_entity_poly.entity_id
_entity_poly.type
_entity_poly.pdbx_seq_one_letter_code
_entity_poly.pdbx_strand_id
1 'polypeptide(L)'
;MCYWGLHSLNILGVSLPHNQKAEILAFLKTCQHPDGGFGGGPGQYAHLAPTYASVMALASLQTEDALAAINLDSLSRFLHRMKQPDGSFTMHDGGEADIRGTYCALAVAALCGIMTDKLRDGAAEWVIKCQTYEGGFGGEPFTEAHGGYAFCGVASLVILDRYRLADSELLLQWLSKRQMPFEGGFQGRTNKLVDGCYSFWQAANFPLIDGEMAREGRLPTEGLFDARMLEEYILLCCQVCVPLPLNYLKSFYVISFCTQDEAGGFRDKPDKSRDLYHTCYVLSGLAVAQAYSATREPDGILGGAQNSV
;
A
#
# COMPACT_ATOMS: atom_id res chain seq x y z
N MET A 1 6.59 -10.38 -5.93
CA MET A 1 5.62 -11.50 -5.96
C MET A 1 5.37 -12.11 -4.59
N CYS A 2 6.39 -12.57 -3.85
CA CYS A 2 6.21 -13.21 -2.53
C CYS A 2 5.38 -12.36 -1.56
N TYR A 3 5.71 -11.06 -1.42
CA TYR A 3 4.95 -10.12 -0.59
C TYR A 3 3.47 -10.09 -0.96
N TRP A 4 3.14 -9.84 -2.23
CA TRP A 4 1.75 -9.73 -2.68
C TRP A 4 0.95 -10.99 -2.41
N GLY A 5 1.52 -12.17 -2.69
CA GLY A 5 0.84 -13.44 -2.41
C GLY A 5 0.63 -13.67 -0.91
N LEU A 6 1.69 -13.54 -0.11
CA LEU A 6 1.62 -13.75 1.34
C LEU A 6 0.68 -12.76 2.04
N HIS A 7 0.78 -11.47 1.69
CA HIS A 7 -0.06 -10.44 2.29
C HIS A 7 -1.54 -10.67 1.97
N SER A 8 -1.85 -11.01 0.71
CA SER A 8 -3.23 -11.37 0.30
C SER A 8 -3.76 -12.55 1.11
N LEU A 9 -2.98 -13.62 1.29
CA LEU A 9 -3.37 -14.78 2.09
C LEU A 9 -3.58 -14.42 3.56
N ASN A 10 -2.70 -13.57 4.12
CA ASN A 10 -2.84 -13.10 5.49
C ASN A 10 -4.12 -12.29 5.71
N ILE A 11 -4.48 -11.38 4.78
CA ILE A 11 -5.76 -10.64 4.83
C ILE A 11 -6.95 -11.61 4.78
N LEU A 12 -6.86 -12.66 3.97
CA LEU A 12 -7.89 -13.69 3.85
C LEU A 12 -7.90 -14.70 5.02
N GLY A 13 -7.03 -14.54 6.02
CA GLY A 13 -6.93 -15.46 7.16
C GLY A 13 -6.39 -16.85 6.79
N VAL A 14 -5.72 -17.00 5.64
CA VAL A 14 -5.18 -18.27 5.16
C VAL A 14 -3.72 -18.43 5.61
N SER A 15 -3.47 -19.43 6.46
CA SER A 15 -2.12 -19.79 6.90
C SER A 15 -1.47 -20.80 5.95
N LEU A 16 -0.23 -20.54 5.57
CA LEU A 16 0.55 -21.46 4.73
C LEU A 16 1.08 -22.66 5.52
N PRO A 17 1.08 -23.87 4.91
CA PRO A 17 1.82 -25.02 5.42
C PRO A 17 3.31 -24.72 5.68
N HIS A 18 3.90 -25.40 6.67
CA HIS A 18 5.28 -25.15 7.08
C HIS A 18 6.29 -25.32 5.93
N ASN A 19 6.09 -26.32 5.05
CA ASN A 19 6.97 -26.55 3.90
C ASN A 19 6.95 -25.38 2.91
N GLN A 20 5.77 -24.80 2.63
CA GLN A 20 5.67 -23.64 1.73
C GLN A 20 6.31 -22.40 2.35
N LYS A 21 6.15 -22.18 3.67
CA LYS A 21 6.88 -21.11 4.37
C LYS A 21 8.39 -21.29 4.27
N ALA A 22 8.88 -22.52 4.41
CA ALA A 22 10.30 -22.85 4.29
C ALA A 22 10.84 -22.64 2.86
N GLU A 23 10.06 -22.99 1.83
CA GLU A 23 10.41 -22.75 0.42
C GLU A 23 10.53 -21.24 0.12
N ILE A 24 9.58 -20.43 0.60
CA ILE A 24 9.62 -18.97 0.43
C ILE A 24 10.83 -18.38 1.17
N LEU A 25 11.08 -18.81 2.40
CA LEU A 25 12.26 -18.39 3.16
C LEU A 25 13.56 -18.74 2.43
N ALA A 26 13.68 -19.98 1.93
CA ALA A 26 14.85 -20.42 1.17
C ALA A 26 15.07 -19.56 -0.08
N PHE A 27 14.01 -19.27 -0.83
CA PHE A 27 14.07 -18.38 -1.99
C PHE A 27 14.51 -16.96 -1.62
N LEU A 28 13.89 -16.33 -0.61
CA LEU A 28 14.25 -14.97 -0.19
C LEU A 28 15.69 -14.87 0.31
N LYS A 29 16.23 -15.92 0.95
CA LYS A 29 17.65 -16.00 1.31
C LYS A 29 18.56 -15.92 0.09
N THR A 30 18.18 -16.54 -1.04
CA THR A 30 18.96 -16.46 -2.29
C THR A 30 18.90 -15.10 -2.97
N CYS A 31 17.90 -14.27 -2.64
CA CYS A 31 17.76 -12.90 -3.15
C CYS A 31 18.48 -11.85 -2.28
N GLN A 32 18.93 -12.22 -1.08
CA GLN A 32 19.64 -11.29 -0.19
C GLN A 32 21.05 -11.03 -0.73
N HIS A 33 21.37 -9.75 -0.93
CA HIS A 33 22.64 -9.35 -1.52
C HIS A 33 23.77 -9.36 -0.46
N PRO A 34 25.00 -9.81 -0.77
CA PRO A 34 26.12 -9.84 0.18
C PRO A 34 26.44 -8.47 0.81
N ASP A 35 26.29 -7.40 0.03
CA ASP A 35 26.52 -6.01 0.48
C ASP A 35 25.28 -5.32 1.10
N GLY A 36 24.25 -6.12 1.41
CA GLY A 36 23.03 -5.66 2.07
C GLY A 36 21.87 -5.38 1.12
N GLY A 37 20.65 -5.50 1.65
CA GLY A 37 19.41 -5.40 0.88
C GLY A 37 19.07 -6.70 0.13
N PHE A 38 18.00 -6.65 -0.66
CA PHE A 38 17.55 -7.75 -1.50
C PHE A 38 17.45 -7.30 -2.96
N GLY A 39 17.78 -8.20 -3.88
CA GLY A 39 17.56 -8.02 -5.31
C GLY A 39 16.19 -8.54 -5.75
N GLY A 40 15.81 -8.25 -7.01
CA GLY A 40 14.56 -8.74 -7.60
C GLY A 40 14.52 -10.26 -7.84
N GLY A 41 15.68 -10.90 -7.76
CA GLY A 41 15.87 -12.35 -7.88
C GLY A 41 17.31 -12.74 -7.54
N PRO A 42 17.63 -14.04 -7.52
CA PRO A 42 18.97 -14.51 -7.17
C PRO A 42 20.06 -13.92 -8.07
N GLY A 43 21.13 -13.40 -7.45
CA GLY A 43 22.26 -12.80 -8.15
C GLY A 43 22.03 -11.40 -8.73
N GLN A 44 20.85 -10.81 -8.55
CA GLN A 44 20.60 -9.42 -8.95
C GLN A 44 21.12 -8.42 -7.91
N TYR A 45 21.42 -7.20 -8.35
CA TYR A 45 21.80 -6.11 -7.45
C TYR A 45 20.68 -5.78 -6.45
N ALA A 46 21.09 -5.34 -5.26
CA ALA A 46 20.17 -4.89 -4.24
C ALA A 46 19.39 -3.64 -4.69
N HIS A 47 18.11 -3.58 -4.33
CA HIS A 47 17.22 -2.49 -4.68
C HIS A 47 16.17 -2.29 -3.60
N LEU A 48 15.77 -1.04 -3.30
CA LEU A 48 14.88 -0.69 -2.20
C LEU A 48 13.49 -1.32 -2.35
N ALA A 49 12.90 -1.34 -3.55
CA ALA A 49 11.62 -2.00 -3.80
C ALA A 49 11.60 -3.52 -3.43
N PRO A 50 12.46 -4.39 -3.97
CA PRO A 50 12.51 -5.79 -3.55
C PRO A 50 13.05 -5.96 -2.11
N THR A 51 13.83 -5.02 -1.58
CA THR A 51 14.20 -5.01 -0.15
C THR A 51 12.96 -4.84 0.73
N TYR A 52 12.13 -3.82 0.48
CA TYR A 52 10.84 -3.63 1.14
C TYR A 52 9.98 -4.88 1.02
N ALA A 53 9.78 -5.38 -0.19
CA ALA A 53 8.93 -6.55 -0.42
C ALA A 53 9.46 -7.81 0.29
N SER A 54 10.77 -8.03 0.31
CA SER A 54 11.37 -9.21 0.96
C SER A 54 11.27 -9.13 2.48
N VAL A 55 11.54 -7.95 3.07
CA VAL A 55 11.40 -7.74 4.51
C VAL A 55 9.95 -7.90 4.96
N MET A 56 9.00 -7.30 4.23
CA MET A 56 7.57 -7.46 4.53
C MET A 56 7.10 -8.91 4.36
N ALA A 57 7.60 -9.63 3.35
CA ALA A 57 7.31 -11.05 3.15
C ALA A 57 7.86 -11.92 4.30
N LEU A 58 9.11 -11.69 4.73
CA LEU A 58 9.72 -12.42 5.85
C LEU A 58 8.97 -12.17 7.15
N ALA A 59 8.60 -10.92 7.43
CA ALA A 59 7.74 -10.59 8.58
C ALA A 59 6.38 -11.29 8.50
N SER A 60 5.79 -11.33 7.30
CA SER A 60 4.49 -11.97 7.04
C SER A 60 4.50 -13.50 7.20
N LEU A 61 5.66 -14.16 7.18
CA LEU A 61 5.76 -15.60 7.43
C LEU A 61 5.49 -15.94 8.92
N GLN A 62 5.69 -14.97 9.82
CA GLN A 62 5.47 -15.10 11.26
C GLN A 62 6.23 -16.30 11.88
N THR A 63 7.51 -16.45 11.51
CA THR A 63 8.41 -17.45 12.10
C THR A 63 9.73 -16.81 12.52
N GLU A 64 10.32 -17.31 13.60
CA GLU A 64 11.61 -16.82 14.11
C GLU A 64 12.72 -16.97 13.06
N ASP A 65 12.77 -18.09 12.35
CA ASP A 65 13.74 -18.34 11.28
C ASP A 65 13.66 -17.33 10.13
N ALA A 66 12.45 -16.82 9.82
CA ALA A 66 12.28 -15.82 8.77
C ALA A 66 12.78 -14.45 9.23
N LEU A 67 12.49 -14.07 10.47
CA LEU A 67 12.96 -12.82 11.06
C LEU A 67 14.50 -12.83 11.21
N ALA A 68 15.06 -13.93 11.69
CA ALA A 68 16.51 -14.11 11.86
C ALA A 68 17.27 -14.18 10.52
N ALA A 69 16.59 -14.41 9.40
CA ALA A 69 17.22 -14.43 8.09
C ALA A 69 17.58 -13.04 7.55
N ILE A 70 17.04 -11.96 8.13
CA ILE A 70 17.36 -10.59 7.75
C ILE A 70 18.69 -10.20 8.38
N ASN A 71 19.72 -9.97 7.56
CA ASN A 71 21.00 -9.47 8.07
C ASN A 71 20.88 -7.96 8.34
N LEU A 72 20.64 -7.59 9.60
CA LEU A 72 20.43 -6.20 10.03
C LEU A 72 21.64 -5.30 9.78
N ASP A 73 22.86 -5.80 9.94
CA ASP A 73 24.08 -5.03 9.75
C ASP A 73 24.32 -4.67 8.28
N SER A 74 24.18 -5.65 7.38
CA SER A 74 24.31 -5.40 5.94
C SER A 74 23.15 -4.55 5.43
N LEU A 75 21.93 -4.80 5.91
CA LEU A 75 20.76 -3.99 5.58
C LEU A 75 20.97 -2.52 5.98
N SER A 76 21.41 -2.25 7.20
CA SER A 76 21.71 -0.88 7.66
C SER A 76 22.75 -0.20 6.77
N ARG A 77 23.85 -0.89 6.41
CA ARG A 77 24.86 -0.38 5.47
C ARG A 77 24.26 -0.07 4.10
N PHE A 78 23.36 -0.91 3.59
CA PHE A 78 22.67 -0.66 2.32
C PHE A 78 21.79 0.58 2.39
N LEU A 79 20.96 0.72 3.43
CA LEU A 79 20.10 1.91 3.60
C LEU A 79 20.91 3.20 3.70
N HIS A 80 22.03 3.18 4.44
CA HIS A 80 22.94 4.32 4.52
C HIS A 80 23.64 4.64 3.20
N ARG A 81 23.87 3.64 2.35
CA ARG A 81 24.43 3.84 1.00
C ARG A 81 23.42 4.46 0.05
N MET A 82 22.14 4.14 0.21
CA MET A 82 21.05 4.72 -0.60
C MET A 82 20.71 6.16 -0.21
N LYS A 83 20.99 6.55 1.04
CA LYS A 83 20.75 7.91 1.55
C LYS A 83 21.56 8.96 0.78
N GLN A 84 20.87 9.97 0.25
CA GLN A 84 21.48 11.09 -0.48
C GLN A 84 21.64 12.34 0.41
N PRO A 85 22.57 13.26 0.03
CA PRO A 85 22.82 14.50 0.76
C PRO A 85 21.62 15.47 0.81
N ASP A 86 20.71 15.41 -0.17
CA ASP A 86 19.56 16.32 -0.28
C ASP A 86 18.36 15.90 0.58
N GLY A 87 18.44 14.75 1.25
CA GLY A 87 17.34 14.17 2.02
C GLY A 87 16.79 12.87 1.41
N SER A 88 16.88 12.70 0.09
CA SER A 88 16.29 11.58 -0.64
C SER A 88 17.02 10.24 -0.44
N PHE A 89 16.47 9.20 -1.04
CA PHE A 89 17.08 7.89 -1.16
C PHE A 89 17.03 7.41 -2.61
N THR A 90 18.16 6.95 -3.15
CA THR A 90 18.20 6.26 -4.44
C THR A 90 17.66 4.85 -4.31
N MET A 91 16.98 4.35 -5.34
CA MET A 91 16.39 3.01 -5.32
C MET A 91 17.42 1.89 -5.31
N HIS A 92 18.58 2.11 -5.92
CA HIS A 92 19.74 1.22 -5.90
C HIS A 92 21.01 2.03 -6.20
N ASP A 93 22.17 1.38 -6.17
CA ASP A 93 23.44 2.01 -6.56
C ASP A 93 23.35 2.53 -8.01
N GLY A 94 23.47 3.84 -8.20
CA GLY A 94 23.33 4.52 -9.49
C GLY A 94 21.90 4.64 -10.05
N GLY A 95 20.89 4.28 -9.25
CA GLY A 95 19.48 4.33 -9.64
C GLY A 95 18.83 5.69 -9.46
N GLU A 96 17.53 5.76 -9.77
CA GLU A 96 16.69 6.93 -9.57
C GLU A 96 16.48 7.25 -8.09
N ALA A 97 16.26 8.53 -7.78
CA ALA A 97 15.86 8.99 -6.45
C ALA A 97 14.44 9.58 -6.53
N ASP A 98 13.48 8.82 -6.03
CA ASP A 98 12.10 9.28 -5.89
C ASP A 98 11.51 8.85 -4.54
N ILE A 99 10.29 9.29 -4.25
CA ILE A 99 9.64 9.13 -2.96
C ILE A 99 9.43 7.66 -2.57
N ARG A 100 9.43 6.73 -3.54
CA ARG A 100 9.35 5.29 -3.26
C ARG A 100 10.60 4.83 -2.52
N GLY A 101 11.77 5.35 -2.88
CA GLY A 101 13.03 5.04 -2.23
C GLY A 101 12.99 5.44 -0.76
N THR A 102 12.54 6.68 -0.50
CA THR A 102 12.40 7.19 0.86
C THR A 102 11.43 6.34 1.69
N TYR A 103 10.24 6.03 1.18
CA TYR A 103 9.29 5.18 1.89
C TYR A 103 9.84 3.77 2.13
N CYS A 104 10.40 3.11 1.11
CA CYS A 104 10.94 1.75 1.24
C CYS A 104 12.06 1.69 2.28
N ALA A 105 12.99 2.64 2.26
CA ALA A 105 14.10 2.69 3.21
C ALA A 105 13.61 2.93 4.65
N LEU A 106 12.72 3.91 4.85
CA LEU A 106 12.22 4.27 6.17
C LEU A 106 11.32 3.18 6.77
N ALA A 107 10.43 2.58 5.97
CA ALA A 107 9.56 1.50 6.42
C ALA A 107 10.35 0.27 6.86
N VAL A 108 11.36 -0.11 6.08
CA VAL A 108 12.26 -1.22 6.44
C VAL A 108 13.08 -0.89 7.68
N ALA A 109 13.65 0.31 7.77
CA ALA A 109 14.43 0.73 8.92
C ALA A 109 13.60 0.74 10.22
N ALA A 110 12.36 1.22 10.14
CA ALA A 110 11.45 1.26 11.27
C ALA A 110 11.04 -0.15 11.71
N LEU A 111 10.60 -1.01 10.79
CA LEU A 111 10.17 -2.38 11.10
C LEU A 111 11.31 -3.22 11.69
N CYS A 112 12.53 -3.06 11.18
CA CYS A 112 13.70 -3.81 11.63
C CYS A 112 14.38 -3.20 12.87
N GLY A 113 13.91 -2.06 13.39
CA GLY A 113 14.51 -1.40 14.55
C GLY A 113 15.93 -0.86 14.32
N ILE A 114 16.26 -0.51 13.06
CA ILE A 114 17.60 -0.03 12.64
C ILE A 114 17.57 1.44 12.19
N MET A 115 16.53 2.19 12.55
CA MET A 115 16.43 3.61 12.26
C MET A 115 17.53 4.41 12.99
N THR A 116 18.22 5.28 12.27
CA THR A 116 19.25 6.17 12.83
C THR A 116 18.99 7.62 12.45
N ASP A 117 19.56 8.56 13.23
CA ASP A 117 19.41 10.00 12.93
C ASP A 117 19.90 10.36 11.52
N LYS A 118 20.97 9.71 11.05
CA LYS A 118 21.50 9.93 9.69
C LYS A 118 20.56 9.43 8.58
N LEU A 119 19.75 8.39 8.83
CA LEU A 119 18.70 7.99 7.87
C LEU A 119 17.54 9.00 7.87
N ARG A 120 17.22 9.58 9.02
CA ARG A 120 16.13 10.57 9.17
C ARG A 120 16.51 11.95 8.63
N ASP A 121 17.79 12.29 8.68
CA ASP A 121 18.31 13.63 8.37
C ASP A 121 17.92 14.12 6.97
N GLY A 122 17.22 15.25 6.92
CA GLY A 122 16.71 15.88 5.71
C GLY A 122 15.60 15.11 4.96
N ALA A 123 15.22 13.91 5.41
CA ALA A 123 14.27 13.07 4.68
C ALA A 123 12.86 13.69 4.65
N ALA A 124 12.39 14.24 5.77
CA ALA A 124 11.10 14.90 5.85
C ALA A 124 11.07 16.19 5.00
N GLU A 125 12.16 16.96 5.04
CA GLU A 125 12.35 18.20 4.28
C GLU A 125 12.44 17.95 2.77
N TRP A 126 12.92 16.77 2.35
CA TRP A 126 12.89 16.36 0.95
C TRP A 126 11.49 15.87 0.54
N VAL A 127 10.85 15.02 1.35
CA VAL A 127 9.49 14.52 1.08
C VAL A 127 8.49 15.65 0.92
N ILE A 128 8.54 16.68 1.76
CA ILE A 128 7.58 17.80 1.66
C ILE A 128 7.75 18.62 0.37
N LYS A 129 8.95 18.68 -0.22
CA LYS A 129 9.15 19.32 -1.54
C LYS A 129 8.42 18.59 -2.66
N CYS A 130 8.00 17.34 -2.42
CA CYS A 130 7.21 16.56 -3.38
C CYS A 130 5.71 16.85 -3.26
N GLN A 131 5.23 17.57 -2.23
CA GLN A 131 3.83 18.00 -2.19
C GLN A 131 3.58 19.05 -3.27
N THR A 132 2.54 18.84 -4.07
CA THR A 132 2.26 19.66 -5.26
C THR A 132 1.21 20.73 -4.98
N TYR A 133 1.02 21.64 -5.92
CA TYR A 133 -0.05 22.63 -5.88
C TYR A 133 -1.46 22.01 -5.85
N GLU A 134 -1.60 20.74 -6.27
CA GLU A 134 -2.88 20.04 -6.22
C GLU A 134 -3.21 19.56 -4.80
N GLY A 135 -2.20 19.41 -3.93
CA GLY A 135 -2.31 18.90 -2.56
C GLY A 135 -1.71 17.52 -2.32
N GLY A 136 -1.73 16.64 -3.33
CA GLY A 136 -1.08 15.33 -3.26
C GLY A 136 0.45 15.42 -3.41
N PHE A 137 1.11 14.27 -3.50
CA PHE A 137 2.56 14.20 -3.69
C PHE A 137 2.92 13.65 -5.07
N GLY A 138 3.93 14.25 -5.70
CA GLY A 138 4.64 13.73 -6.85
C GLY A 138 5.74 12.74 -6.46
N GLY A 139 6.34 12.08 -7.46
CA GLY A 139 7.45 11.14 -7.23
C GLY A 139 8.73 11.86 -6.82
N GLU A 140 8.92 13.05 -7.38
CA GLU A 140 9.99 13.99 -7.10
C GLU A 140 9.43 15.42 -7.13
N PRO A 141 10.17 16.43 -6.63
CA PRO A 141 9.71 17.81 -6.67
C PRO A 141 9.29 18.24 -8.08
N PHE A 142 8.20 19.01 -8.16
CA PHE A 142 7.63 19.56 -9.41
C PHE A 142 6.96 18.55 -10.36
N THR A 143 6.76 17.30 -9.93
CA THR A 143 5.96 16.32 -10.70
C THR A 143 4.48 16.29 -10.30
N GLU A 144 3.64 15.69 -11.14
CA GLU A 144 2.18 15.58 -10.93
C GLU A 144 1.85 14.76 -9.67
N ALA A 145 0.81 15.18 -8.93
CA ALA A 145 0.39 14.43 -7.74
C ALA A 145 -0.15 13.05 -8.14
N HIS A 146 0.23 12.00 -7.40
CA HIS A 146 -0.12 10.62 -7.70
C HIS A 146 -0.39 9.80 -6.45
N GLY A 147 -1.44 8.97 -6.45
CA GLY A 147 -1.88 8.22 -5.26
C GLY A 147 -0.79 7.37 -4.62
N GLY A 148 -0.07 6.57 -5.43
CA GLY A 148 1.07 5.78 -4.94
C GLY A 148 2.18 6.62 -4.29
N TYR A 149 2.48 7.80 -4.85
CA TYR A 149 3.48 8.71 -4.30
C TYR A 149 2.95 9.46 -3.07
N ALA A 150 1.66 9.82 -3.05
CA ALA A 150 0.99 10.37 -1.88
C ALA A 150 1.08 9.42 -0.68
N PHE A 151 0.76 8.15 -0.85
CA PHE A 151 0.93 7.16 0.21
C PHE A 151 2.38 7.07 0.69
N CYS A 152 3.34 6.97 -0.23
CA CYS A 152 4.76 6.93 0.12
C CYS A 152 5.19 8.18 0.93
N GLY A 153 4.73 9.36 0.52
CA GLY A 153 5.03 10.62 1.21
C GLY A 153 4.41 10.71 2.59
N VAL A 154 3.09 10.48 2.70
CA VAL A 154 2.35 10.53 3.97
C VAL A 154 2.90 9.50 4.94
N ALA A 155 3.05 8.24 4.54
CA ALA A 155 3.59 7.19 5.39
C ALA A 155 5.03 7.49 5.84
N SER A 156 5.88 8.04 4.96
CA SER A 156 7.23 8.47 5.32
C SER A 156 7.21 9.57 6.39
N LEU A 157 6.36 10.59 6.23
CA LEU A 157 6.25 11.68 7.20
C LEU A 157 5.70 11.19 8.54
N VAL A 158 4.77 10.24 8.55
CA VAL A 158 4.26 9.60 9.78
C VAL A 158 5.35 8.79 10.46
N ILE A 159 6.11 7.96 9.74
CA ILE A 159 7.25 7.19 10.29
C ILE A 159 8.29 8.13 10.93
N LEU A 160 8.50 9.31 10.34
CA LEU A 160 9.46 10.29 10.84
C LEU A 160 8.93 11.13 12.02
N ASP A 161 7.64 11.03 12.36
CA ASP A 161 6.91 11.92 13.28
C ASP A 161 6.98 13.41 12.84
N ARG A 162 6.83 13.63 11.52
CA ARG A 162 6.95 14.95 10.87
C ARG A 162 5.78 15.26 9.93
N TYR A 163 4.63 14.60 10.11
CA TYR A 163 3.43 14.83 9.29
C TYR A 163 2.97 16.30 9.26
N ARG A 164 3.16 17.05 10.36
CA ARG A 164 2.85 18.48 10.47
C ARG A 164 3.52 19.40 9.44
N LEU A 165 4.53 18.91 8.72
CA LEU A 165 5.12 19.66 7.61
C LEU A 165 4.20 19.72 6.39
N ALA A 166 3.31 18.74 6.22
CA ALA A 166 2.37 18.68 5.11
C ALA A 166 1.25 19.71 5.26
N ASP A 167 0.90 20.34 4.14
CA ASP A 167 -0.39 21.04 4.03
C ASP A 167 -1.50 19.97 4.03
N SER A 168 -1.98 19.66 5.24
CA SER A 168 -2.97 18.62 5.47
C SER A 168 -4.33 18.95 4.86
N GLU A 169 -4.70 20.23 4.82
CA GLU A 169 -5.99 20.66 4.30
C GLU A 169 -6.02 20.45 2.78
N LEU A 170 -4.99 20.93 2.08
CA LEU A 170 -4.89 20.76 0.64
C LEU A 170 -4.75 19.28 0.26
N LEU A 171 -4.00 18.49 1.04
CA LEU A 171 -3.88 17.05 0.86
C LEU A 171 -5.24 16.34 0.98
N LEU A 172 -6.03 16.64 2.01
CA LEU A 172 -7.37 16.05 2.20
C LEU A 172 -8.34 16.43 1.07
N GLN A 173 -8.29 17.69 0.62
CA GLN A 173 -9.07 18.13 -0.54
C GLN A 173 -8.68 17.36 -1.81
N TRP A 174 -7.39 17.09 -2.01
CA TRP A 174 -6.92 16.31 -3.14
C TRP A 174 -7.37 14.86 -3.06
N LEU A 175 -7.13 14.20 -1.92
CA LEU A 175 -7.44 12.79 -1.67
C LEU A 175 -8.95 12.51 -1.83
N SER A 176 -9.81 13.33 -1.24
CA SER A 176 -11.27 13.17 -1.35
C SER A 176 -11.75 13.26 -2.81
N LYS A 177 -11.14 14.13 -3.62
CA LYS A 177 -11.41 14.24 -5.07
C LYS A 177 -10.81 13.09 -5.91
N ARG A 178 -10.24 12.06 -5.29
CA ARG A 178 -9.77 10.85 -5.97
C ARG A 178 -10.80 9.73 -5.92
N GLN A 179 -11.78 9.78 -5.01
CA GLN A 179 -12.88 8.84 -5.03
C GLN A 179 -13.86 9.21 -6.14
N MET A 180 -14.20 8.24 -6.98
CA MET A 180 -15.04 8.46 -8.15
C MET A 180 -16.52 8.35 -7.76
N PRO A 181 -17.34 9.39 -7.99
CA PRO A 181 -18.72 9.41 -7.49
C PRO A 181 -19.66 8.43 -8.21
N PHE A 182 -19.28 7.94 -9.39
CA PHE A 182 -20.06 6.94 -10.12
C PHE A 182 -19.57 5.53 -9.84
N GLU A 183 -18.26 5.29 -9.94
CA GLU A 183 -17.68 3.95 -9.78
C GLU A 183 -17.48 3.55 -8.31
N GLY A 184 -17.31 4.49 -7.38
CA GLY A 184 -17.01 4.26 -5.96
C GLY A 184 -15.54 3.99 -5.64
N GLY A 185 -14.78 3.49 -6.62
CA GLY A 185 -13.33 3.29 -6.52
C GLY A 185 -12.52 4.58 -6.61
N PHE A 186 -11.20 4.45 -6.57
CA PHE A 186 -10.29 5.59 -6.63
C PHE A 186 -9.53 5.68 -7.98
N GLN A 187 -9.30 6.91 -8.44
CA GLN A 187 -8.32 7.20 -9.49
C GLN A 187 -6.97 7.60 -8.89
N GLY A 188 -5.88 7.29 -9.60
CA GLY A 188 -4.53 7.63 -9.15
C GLY A 188 -4.19 9.12 -9.23
N ARG A 189 -4.77 9.83 -10.19
CA ARG A 189 -4.46 11.22 -10.53
C ARG A 189 -5.67 11.91 -11.15
N THR A 190 -5.65 13.25 -11.16
CA THR A 190 -6.72 14.07 -11.74
C THR A 190 -6.98 13.67 -13.21
N ASN A 191 -8.25 13.51 -13.60
CA ASN A 191 -8.67 13.17 -14.98
C ASN A 191 -8.12 11.84 -15.52
N LYS A 192 -7.81 10.88 -14.64
CA LYS A 192 -7.48 9.50 -15.04
C LYS A 192 -8.66 8.58 -14.72
N LEU A 193 -8.53 7.31 -15.09
CA LEU A 193 -9.57 6.32 -14.80
C LEU A 193 -9.45 5.81 -13.37
N VAL A 194 -10.56 5.30 -12.85
CA VAL A 194 -10.59 4.45 -11.66
C VAL A 194 -9.70 3.21 -11.86
N ASP A 195 -9.05 2.74 -10.80
CA ASP A 195 -8.26 1.52 -10.80
C ASP A 195 -8.23 0.90 -9.39
N GLY A 196 -8.52 -0.39 -9.32
CA GLY A 196 -8.59 -1.19 -8.10
C GLY A 196 -7.38 -1.08 -7.18
N CYS A 197 -6.15 -0.91 -7.69
CA CYS A 197 -4.98 -0.80 -6.82
C CYS A 197 -4.97 0.48 -5.98
N TYR A 198 -5.64 1.55 -6.43
CA TYR A 198 -5.77 2.79 -5.65
C TYR A 198 -6.73 2.65 -4.47
N SER A 199 -7.47 1.55 -4.38
CA SER A 199 -8.19 1.19 -3.16
C SER A 199 -7.26 1.15 -1.94
N PHE A 200 -6.00 0.75 -2.11
CA PHE A 200 -4.99 0.91 -1.07
C PHE A 200 -4.26 2.25 -1.18
N TRP A 201 -3.66 2.55 -2.35
CA TRP A 201 -2.75 3.69 -2.47
C TRP A 201 -3.39 5.06 -2.21
N GLN A 202 -4.71 5.19 -2.34
CA GLN A 202 -5.44 6.39 -1.91
C GLN A 202 -6.04 6.19 -0.53
N ALA A 203 -6.87 5.15 -0.34
CA ALA A 203 -7.67 5.04 0.88
C ALA A 203 -6.81 4.86 2.16
N ALA A 204 -5.65 4.20 2.06
CA ALA A 204 -4.77 4.00 3.21
C ALA A 204 -4.14 5.29 3.75
N ASN A 205 -4.23 6.41 3.02
CA ASN A 205 -3.84 7.72 3.57
C ASN A 205 -4.81 8.20 4.65
N PHE A 206 -6.13 7.94 4.51
CA PHE A 206 -7.12 8.49 5.44
C PHE A 206 -6.94 8.00 6.89
N PRO A 207 -6.71 6.71 7.19
CA PRO A 207 -6.41 6.27 8.55
C PRO A 207 -5.13 6.89 9.13
N LEU A 208 -4.09 7.11 8.31
CA LEU A 208 -2.85 7.77 8.75
C LEU A 208 -3.13 9.23 9.14
N ILE A 209 -3.92 9.93 8.32
CA ILE A 209 -4.29 11.32 8.58
C ILE A 209 -5.23 11.42 9.77
N ASP A 210 -6.22 10.52 9.91
CA ASP A 210 -7.10 10.43 11.06
C ASP A 210 -6.29 10.24 12.36
N GLY A 211 -5.27 9.38 12.36
CA GLY A 211 -4.37 9.19 13.49
C GLY A 211 -3.67 10.48 13.91
N GLU A 212 -3.14 11.23 12.95
CA GLU A 212 -2.47 12.51 13.21
C GLU A 212 -3.47 13.61 13.64
N MET A 213 -4.67 13.65 13.05
CA MET A 213 -5.76 14.55 13.45
C MET A 213 -6.25 14.26 14.87
N ALA A 214 -6.33 12.98 15.25
CA ALA A 214 -6.70 12.55 16.60
C ALA A 214 -5.64 12.97 17.63
N ARG A 215 -4.34 12.82 17.32
CA ARG A 215 -3.24 13.32 18.17
C ARG A 215 -3.30 14.82 18.40
N GLU A 216 -3.86 15.56 17.45
CA GLU A 216 -4.06 17.01 17.51
C GLU A 216 -5.42 17.43 18.09
N GLY A 217 -6.29 16.48 18.45
CA GLY A 217 -7.62 16.76 18.99
C GLY A 217 -8.58 17.39 17.98
N ARG A 218 -8.37 17.16 16.68
CA ARG A 218 -9.16 17.74 15.57
C ARG A 218 -9.82 16.69 14.66
N LEU A 219 -9.90 15.44 15.10
CA LEU A 219 -10.55 14.37 14.34
C LEU A 219 -12.02 14.75 14.04
N PRO A 220 -12.48 14.71 12.77
CA PRO A 220 -13.86 15.07 12.45
C PRO A 220 -14.82 13.97 12.88
N THR A 221 -16.09 14.32 13.07
CA THR A 221 -17.13 13.35 13.42
C THR A 221 -17.44 12.38 12.27
N GLU A 222 -17.48 12.90 11.04
CA GLU A 222 -17.75 12.12 9.83
C GLU A 222 -16.45 11.50 9.26
N GLY A 223 -16.62 10.46 8.45
CA GLY A 223 -15.53 9.85 7.69
C GLY A 223 -14.95 10.79 6.62
N LEU A 224 -13.69 10.56 6.24
CA LEU A 224 -12.95 11.37 5.26
C LEU A 224 -13.12 10.87 3.81
N PHE A 225 -13.67 9.66 3.63
CA PHE A 225 -14.03 9.06 2.35
C PHE A 225 -15.20 8.09 2.55
N ASP A 226 -15.90 7.75 1.46
CA ASP A 226 -17.04 6.82 1.51
C ASP A 226 -16.53 5.38 1.46
N ALA A 227 -16.35 4.76 2.63
CA ALA A 227 -15.79 3.42 2.73
C ALA A 227 -16.72 2.38 2.10
N ARG A 228 -18.03 2.53 2.26
CA ARG A 228 -19.03 1.63 1.68
C ARG A 228 -19.00 1.62 0.15
N MET A 229 -18.94 2.78 -0.50
CA MET A 229 -18.83 2.84 -1.98
C MET A 229 -17.54 2.18 -2.48
N LEU A 230 -16.45 2.27 -1.71
CA LEU A 230 -15.21 1.56 -2.04
C LEU A 230 -15.38 0.04 -1.91
N GLU A 231 -16.02 -0.44 -0.84
CA GLU A 231 -16.34 -1.87 -0.67
C GLU A 231 -17.18 -2.39 -1.85
N GLU A 232 -18.23 -1.64 -2.23
CA GLU A 232 -19.09 -1.96 -3.38
C GLU A 232 -18.28 -1.99 -4.69
N TYR A 233 -17.43 -1.00 -4.98
CA TYR A 233 -16.57 -1.03 -6.17
C TYR A 233 -15.66 -2.28 -6.22
N ILE A 234 -15.03 -2.62 -5.10
CA ILE A 234 -14.10 -3.75 -5.03
C ILE A 234 -14.84 -5.06 -5.31
N LEU A 235 -15.95 -5.29 -4.61
CA LEU A 235 -16.69 -6.55 -4.66
C LEU A 235 -17.43 -6.72 -5.99
N LEU A 236 -17.91 -5.63 -6.59
CA LEU A 236 -18.71 -5.66 -7.82
C LEU A 236 -17.86 -5.56 -9.09
N CYS A 237 -16.77 -4.81 -9.08
CA CYS A 237 -16.00 -4.49 -10.29
C CYS A 237 -14.60 -5.12 -10.33
N CYS A 238 -13.95 -5.26 -9.18
CA CYS A 238 -12.55 -5.72 -9.11
C CYS A 238 -12.41 -7.23 -8.91
N GLN A 239 -13.45 -7.92 -8.44
CA GLN A 239 -13.47 -9.38 -8.40
C GLN A 239 -13.63 -9.98 -9.80
N VAL A 240 -12.88 -11.06 -10.07
CA VAL A 240 -13.09 -11.86 -11.29
C VAL A 240 -14.30 -12.75 -11.08
N CYS A 241 -15.35 -12.52 -11.87
CA CYS A 241 -16.64 -13.17 -11.72
C CYS A 241 -17.02 -13.85 -13.04
N VAL A 242 -17.60 -15.05 -12.97
CA VAL A 242 -18.25 -15.66 -14.13
C VAL A 242 -19.61 -14.96 -14.35
N PRO A 243 -19.96 -14.53 -15.58
CA PRO A 243 -21.31 -14.04 -15.84
C PRO A 243 -22.31 -15.19 -15.66
N LEU A 244 -23.24 -15.06 -14.72
CA LEU A 244 -24.43 -15.91 -14.70
C LEU A 244 -25.30 -15.61 -15.94
N PRO A 245 -26.01 -16.60 -16.51
CA PRO A 245 -26.78 -16.43 -17.74
C PRO A 245 -27.83 -15.31 -17.62
N LEU A 246 -27.85 -14.45 -18.65
CA LEU A 246 -28.59 -13.18 -18.82
C LEU A 246 -30.13 -13.23 -18.68
N ASN A 247 -30.73 -14.36 -18.32
CA ASN A 247 -32.19 -14.56 -18.43
C ASN A 247 -33.01 -14.06 -17.22
N TYR A 248 -32.39 -13.33 -16.28
CA TYR A 248 -33.07 -12.78 -15.08
C TYR A 248 -33.00 -11.24 -15.00
N LEU A 249 -32.99 -10.55 -16.13
CA LEU A 249 -32.95 -9.08 -16.18
C LEU A 249 -34.35 -8.45 -16.12
N LYS A 250 -34.84 -8.22 -14.89
CA LYS A 250 -35.70 -7.06 -14.59
C LYS A 250 -35.27 -6.46 -13.25
N SER A 251 -35.02 -5.15 -13.29
CA SER A 251 -34.66 -4.25 -12.18
C SER A 251 -33.17 -4.14 -11.87
N PHE A 252 -32.74 -2.89 -11.63
CA PHE A 252 -31.41 -2.34 -11.36
C PHE A 252 -30.64 -2.94 -10.15
N TYR A 253 -30.99 -4.15 -9.71
CA TYR A 253 -30.44 -4.89 -8.56
C TYR A 253 -29.53 -6.07 -8.98
N VAL A 254 -29.01 -6.07 -10.21
CA VAL A 254 -28.28 -7.21 -10.81
C VAL A 254 -26.75 -7.03 -10.74
N ILE A 255 -26.21 -6.80 -9.54
CA ILE A 255 -24.77 -7.02 -9.30
C ILE A 255 -24.52 -7.78 -7.98
N SER A 256 -25.54 -8.35 -7.34
CA SER A 256 -25.35 -9.15 -6.11
C SER A 256 -25.09 -10.65 -6.37
N PHE A 257 -24.95 -11.09 -7.62
CA PHE A 257 -24.85 -12.52 -7.97
C PHE A 257 -23.67 -12.83 -8.89
N CYS A 258 -22.50 -12.34 -8.51
CA CYS A 258 -21.26 -12.79 -9.07
C CYS A 258 -20.66 -13.86 -8.16
N THR A 259 -20.69 -15.12 -8.57
CA THR A 259 -19.83 -16.15 -7.96
C THR A 259 -18.41 -15.94 -8.47
N GLN A 260 -17.42 -16.00 -7.58
CA GLN A 260 -16.01 -15.96 -7.98
C GLN A 260 -15.76 -16.98 -9.10
N ASP A 261 -15.08 -16.52 -10.16
CA ASP A 261 -14.49 -17.42 -11.14
C ASP A 261 -13.64 -18.48 -10.43
N GLU A 262 -13.71 -19.75 -10.85
CA GLU A 262 -12.97 -20.85 -10.21
C GLU A 262 -11.47 -20.55 -10.10
N ALA A 263 -10.95 -19.68 -10.96
CA ALA A 263 -9.55 -19.34 -10.97
C ALA A 263 -9.19 -18.12 -10.09
N GLY A 264 -10.18 -17.42 -9.50
CA GLY A 264 -10.03 -16.42 -8.42
C GLY A 264 -9.32 -15.11 -8.78
N GLY A 265 -8.93 -14.33 -7.76
CA GLY A 265 -8.10 -13.11 -7.88
C GLY A 265 -8.85 -11.80 -8.17
N PHE A 266 -8.13 -10.68 -8.07
CA PHE A 266 -8.65 -9.33 -8.36
C PHE A 266 -7.87 -8.63 -9.48
N ARG A 267 -8.48 -7.61 -10.06
CA ARG A 267 -8.00 -6.85 -11.22
C ARG A 267 -8.07 -5.33 -11.00
N ASP A 268 -7.51 -4.60 -11.94
CA ASP A 268 -7.64 -3.13 -12.07
C ASP A 268 -9.11 -2.70 -12.19
N LYS A 269 -9.80 -3.08 -13.27
CA LYS A 269 -11.18 -2.69 -13.58
C LYS A 269 -11.86 -3.76 -14.46
N PRO A 270 -13.20 -3.72 -14.66
CA PRO A 270 -13.87 -4.61 -15.60
C PRO A 270 -13.26 -4.47 -16.99
N ASP A 271 -12.96 -5.61 -17.63
CA ASP A 271 -12.18 -5.77 -18.88
C ASP A 271 -10.70 -6.10 -18.73
N LYS A 272 -10.10 -5.92 -17.54
CA LYS A 272 -8.69 -6.25 -17.29
C LYS A 272 -8.51 -7.66 -16.76
N SER A 273 -7.37 -8.25 -17.11
CA SER A 273 -6.90 -9.50 -16.51
C SER A 273 -6.53 -9.27 -15.05
N ARG A 274 -6.69 -10.31 -14.23
CA ARG A 274 -6.18 -10.32 -12.86
C ARG A 274 -4.66 -10.44 -12.82
N ASP A 275 -4.09 -10.00 -11.72
CA ASP A 275 -2.70 -10.26 -11.37
C ASP A 275 -2.51 -10.21 -9.84
N LEU A 276 -1.33 -10.61 -9.37
CA LEU A 276 -1.02 -10.63 -7.93
C LEU A 276 -0.91 -9.22 -7.32
N TYR A 277 -0.50 -8.23 -8.11
CA TYR A 277 -0.36 -6.86 -7.62
C TYR A 277 -1.74 -6.28 -7.29
N HIS A 278 -2.70 -6.37 -8.22
CA HIS A 278 -4.07 -5.95 -7.99
C HIS A 278 -4.75 -6.81 -6.92
N THR A 279 -4.56 -8.12 -6.92
CA THR A 279 -5.07 -8.99 -5.83
C THR A 279 -4.63 -8.49 -4.45
N CYS A 280 -3.35 -8.17 -4.29
CA CYS A 280 -2.83 -7.64 -3.03
C CYS A 280 -3.46 -6.29 -2.67
N TYR A 281 -3.35 -5.29 -3.55
CA TYR A 281 -3.74 -3.92 -3.20
C TYR A 281 -5.24 -3.68 -3.20
N VAL A 282 -6.02 -4.45 -3.96
CA VAL A 282 -7.48 -4.44 -3.86
C VAL A 282 -7.93 -5.05 -2.53
N LEU A 283 -7.38 -6.20 -2.13
CA LEU A 283 -7.68 -6.79 -0.80
C LEU A 283 -7.21 -5.89 0.34
N SER A 284 -6.04 -5.25 0.19
CA SER A 284 -5.54 -4.30 1.19
C SER A 284 -6.47 -3.09 1.31
N GLY A 285 -6.97 -2.58 0.18
CA GLY A 285 -7.96 -1.50 0.17
C GLY A 285 -9.30 -1.91 0.77
N LEU A 286 -9.75 -3.15 0.54
CA LEU A 286 -10.96 -3.68 1.17
C LEU A 286 -10.82 -3.77 2.68
N ALA A 287 -9.69 -4.30 3.17
CA ALA A 287 -9.41 -4.37 4.60
C ALA A 287 -9.34 -2.96 5.24
N VAL A 288 -8.73 -1.98 4.55
CA VAL A 288 -8.75 -0.58 4.98
C VAL A 288 -10.18 -0.04 5.05
N ALA A 289 -11.00 -0.25 4.02
CA ALA A 289 -12.38 0.22 3.99
C ALA A 289 -13.20 -0.38 5.13
N GLN A 290 -13.14 -1.69 5.34
CA GLN A 290 -13.90 -2.38 6.38
C GLN A 290 -13.48 -1.94 7.79
N ALA A 291 -12.18 -1.80 8.04
CA ALA A 291 -11.68 -1.28 9.31
C ALA A 291 -12.06 0.20 9.53
N TYR A 292 -12.07 0.99 8.46
CA TYR A 292 -12.50 2.38 8.51
C TYR A 292 -13.99 2.50 8.80
N SER A 293 -14.84 1.76 8.09
CA SER A 293 -16.28 1.65 8.36
C SER A 293 -16.53 1.27 9.82
N ALA A 294 -15.85 0.24 10.34
CA ALA A 294 -16.00 -0.21 11.72
C ALA A 294 -15.73 0.88 12.78
N THR A 295 -14.84 1.83 12.46
CA THR A 295 -14.39 2.86 13.41
C THR A 295 -15.04 4.22 13.20
N ARG A 296 -15.51 4.52 11.98
CA ARG A 296 -15.97 5.86 11.56
C ARG A 296 -17.41 5.88 11.07
N GLU A 297 -18.00 4.73 10.71
CA GLU A 297 -19.34 4.60 10.14
C GLU A 297 -20.11 3.42 10.78
N PRO A 298 -20.84 3.64 11.90
CA PRO A 298 -21.65 2.59 12.52
C PRO A 298 -22.61 1.96 11.49
N ASP A 299 -22.62 0.62 11.40
CA ASP A 299 -23.38 -0.17 10.42
C ASP A 299 -22.93 -0.04 8.94
N GLY A 300 -21.75 0.52 8.67
CA GLY A 300 -21.22 0.76 7.31
C GLY A 300 -20.59 -0.45 6.61
N ILE A 301 -20.21 -1.51 7.34
CA ILE A 301 -19.53 -2.69 6.76
C ILE A 301 -20.50 -3.46 5.84
N LEU A 302 -20.15 -3.59 4.56
CA LEU A 302 -20.98 -4.34 3.63
C LEU A 302 -20.98 -5.83 3.99
N GLY A 303 -22.17 -6.39 4.19
CA GLY A 303 -22.36 -7.78 4.59
C GLY A 303 -22.32 -8.02 6.11
N GLY A 304 -22.15 -6.99 6.94
CA GLY A 304 -22.29 -7.06 8.40
C GLY A 304 -21.02 -7.47 9.15
N ALA A 305 -21.12 -7.59 10.48
CA ALA A 305 -19.99 -7.71 11.40
C ALA A 305 -19.09 -8.93 11.16
N GLN A 306 -19.57 -10.01 10.51
CA GLN A 306 -18.73 -11.16 10.17
C GLN A 306 -17.64 -10.84 9.13
N ASN A 307 -17.75 -9.70 8.44
CA ASN A 307 -16.76 -9.21 7.49
C ASN A 307 -15.77 -8.20 8.10
N SER A 308 -15.80 -7.97 9.42
CA SER A 308 -14.75 -7.18 10.08
C SER A 308 -13.43 -7.96 10.08
N VAL A 309 -12.39 -7.39 9.49
CA VAL A 309 -11.03 -7.96 9.45
C VAL A 309 -10.21 -7.52 10.67
#